data_AF-A0A843B1L3-F1
#
_entry.id   AF-A0A843B1L3-F1
#
_cell.length_a   1.000
_cell.length_b   1.000
_cell.length_c   1.000
_cell.angle_alpha   90.00
_cell.angle_beta   90.00
_cell.angle_gamma   90.00
#
_symmetry.space_group_name_H-M   'P 1'
#
loop_
_entity.id
_entity.type
_entity.pdbx_description
1 polymer ?
#
loop_
_entity_poly.entity_id
_entity_poly.type
_entity_poly.pdbx_seq_one_letter_code
_entity_poly.pdbx_strand_id
1 'polypeptide(L)' 'MYTEVAAALCNVPTVVTGHVAGIGGRDITSEHMREMYGIVEKACLGENVRPVTWHGLRGDME' A
#
# COMPACT_ATOMS: atom_id res chain seq x y z
N MET A 1 -11.21 -3.32 -5.15
CA MET A 1 -9.94 -4.09 -5.09
C MET A 1 -9.50 -4.40 -3.66
N TYR A 2 -8.90 -3.49 -2.86
CA TYR A 2 -8.35 -3.85 -1.53
C TYR A 2 -9.36 -4.61 -0.65
N THR A 3 -10.57 -4.07 -0.50
CA THR A 3 -11.64 -4.68 0.32
C THR A 3 -12.03 -6.07 -0.16
N GLU A 4 -12.09 -6.29 -1.48
CA GLU A 4 -12.46 -7.58 -2.06
C GLU A 4 -11.36 -8.62 -1.84
N VAL A 5 -10.09 -8.24 -1.99
CA VAL A 5 -8.93 -9.12 -1.74
C VAL A 5 -8.83 -9.45 -0.25
N ALA A 6 -8.96 -8.45 0.62
CA ALA A 6 -8.96 -8.66 2.07
C ALA A 6 -10.12 -9.55 2.53
N ALA A 7 -11.31 -9.40 1.93
CA ALA A 7 -12.44 -10.27 2.20
C ALA A 7 -12.21 -11.70 1.69
N ALA A 8 -11.63 -11.87 0.50
CA ALA A 8 -11.33 -13.18 -0.08
C ALA A 8 -10.27 -13.96 0.72
N LEU A 9 -9.33 -13.24 1.35
CA LEU A 9 -8.22 -13.81 2.12
C LEU A 9 -8.44 -13.78 3.64
N CYS A 10 -9.65 -13.48 4.12
CA CYS A 10 -9.91 -13.23 5.54
C CYS A 10 -9.58 -14.41 6.49
N ASN A 11 -9.51 -15.64 5.96
CA ASN A 11 -9.16 -16.86 6.71
C ASN A 11 -7.79 -17.44 6.29
N VAL A 12 -7.02 -16.70 5.50
CA VAL A 12 -5.65 -17.07 5.14
C VAL A 12 -4.71 -16.30 6.08
N PRO A 13 -3.72 -16.95 6.70
CA PRO A 13 -2.76 -16.28 7.59
C PRO A 13 -1.75 -15.47 6.77
N THR A 14 -2.22 -14.42 6.11
CA THR A 14 -1.45 -13.51 5.28
C THR A 14 -1.81 -12.07 5.61
N VAL A 15 -0.88 -11.16 5.38
CA VAL A 15 -1.13 -9.72 5.42
C VAL A 15 -1.62 -9.25 4.05
N VAL A 16 -2.46 -8.22 4.04
CA VAL A 16 -2.93 -7.53 2.82
C VAL A 16 -2.76 -6.04 3.04
N THR A 17 -2.03 -5.36 2.16
CA THR A 17 -1.86 -3.90 2.18
C THR A 17 -2.47 -3.29 0.92
N GLY A 18 -3.24 -2.22 1.10
CA GLY A 18 -3.82 -1.44 0.01
C GLY A 18 -2.94 -0.24 -0.33
N HIS A 19 -2.78 0.03 -1.63
CA HIS A 19 -1.99 1.16 -2.10
C HIS A 19 -2.77 1.94 -3.15
N VAL A 20 -2.92 3.24 -2.93
CA VAL A 20 -3.55 4.18 -3.88
C VAL A 20 -2.48 5.10 -4.43
N ALA A 21 -2.28 5.09 -5.75
CA ALA A 21 -1.30 5.91 -6.44
C ALA A 21 -1.83 6.38 -7.80
N GLY A 22 -1.11 7.26 -8.48
CA GLY A 22 -1.46 7.73 -9.83
C GLY A 22 -2.74 8.58 -9.91
N ILE A 23 -3.20 9.13 -8.79
CA ILE A 23 -4.39 9.98 -8.73
C ILE A 23 -4.23 11.15 -9.69
N GLY A 24 -5.25 11.37 -10.54
CA GLY A 24 -5.23 12.43 -11.55
C GLY A 24 -4.37 12.12 -12.77
N GLY A 25 -4.03 10.85 -13.02
CA GLY A 25 -3.21 10.44 -14.17
C GLY A 25 -1.73 10.67 -13.98
N ARG A 26 -1.26 10.76 -12.72
CA ARG A 26 0.16 10.93 -12.39
C ARG A 26 0.93 9.64 -12.52
N ASP A 27 2.21 9.75 -12.82
CA ASP A 27 3.09 8.59 -12.96
C ASP A 27 3.28 7.86 -11.64
N ILE A 28 3.27 6.53 -11.72
CA ILE A 28 3.70 5.65 -10.63
C ILE A 28 5.18 5.33 -10.88
N THR A 29 6.07 6.03 -10.17
CA THR A 29 7.52 5.89 -10.29
C THR A 29 8.03 4.63 -9.57
N SER A 30 9.29 4.27 -9.84
CA SER A 30 9.99 3.21 -9.10
C SER A 30 10.18 3.54 -7.62
N GLU A 31 10.16 4.82 -7.25
CA GLU A 31 10.25 5.25 -5.84
C GLU A 31 8.97 4.89 -5.09
N HIS A 32 7.80 5.19 -5.67
CA HIS A 32 6.52 4.74 -5.11
C HIS A 32 6.47 3.21 -4.94
N MET A 33 7.03 2.46 -5.91
CA MET A 33 7.08 1.00 -5.79
C MET A 33 7.96 0.56 -4.61
N ARG A 34 9.11 1.19 -4.38
CA ARG A 34 9.96 0.89 -3.22
C ARG A 34 9.25 1.19 -1.90
N GLU A 35 8.52 2.30 -1.82
CA GLU A 35 7.71 2.65 -0.65
C GLU A 35 6.61 1.62 -0.39
N MET A 36 5.89 1.20 -1.44
CA MET A 36 4.87 0.15 -1.33
C MET A 36 5.45 -1.16 -0.80
N TYR A 37 6.57 -1.63 -1.37
CA TYR A 37 7.23 -2.86 -0.90
C TYR A 37 7.79 -2.71 0.51
N GLY A 38 8.29 -1.53 0.90
CA GLY A 38 8.72 -1.26 2.27
C GLY A 38 7.57 -1.35 3.28
N ILE A 39 6.36 -0.93 2.91
CA ILE A 39 5.17 -1.11 3.77
C ILE A 39 4.79 -2.59 3.89
N VAL A 40 4.88 -3.35 2.80
CA VAL A 40 4.65 -4.80 2.83
C VAL A 40 5.65 -5.49 3.77
N GLU A 41 6.93 -5.15 3.68
CA GLU A 41 7.97 -5.68 4.57
C GLU A 41 7.67 -5.40 6.04
N LYS A 42 7.35 -4.15 6.39
CA LYS A 42 6.94 -3.77 7.75
C LYS A 42 5.72 -4.56 8.24
N ALA A 43 4.71 -4.72 7.38
CA ALA A 43 3.52 -5.51 7.70
C ALA A 43 3.87 -6.98 7.99
N CYS A 44 4.75 -7.58 7.18
CA CYS A 44 5.25 -8.94 7.36
C CYS A 44 6.04 -9.12 8.67
N LEU A 45 6.74 -8.08 9.12
CA LEU A 45 7.46 -8.05 10.39
C LEU A 45 6.55 -7.83 11.61
N GLY A 46 5.24 -7.66 11.40
CA GLY A 46 4.25 -7.43 12.45
C GLY A 46 4.21 -5.98 12.95
N GLU A 47 4.83 -5.04 12.23
CA GLU A 47 4.70 -3.62 12.54
C GLU A 47 3.29 -3.12 12.24
N ASN A 48 2.83 -2.15 13.03
CA ASN A 48 1.52 -1.54 12.82
C ASN A 48 1.56 -0.59 11.62
N VAL A 49 1.05 -1.05 10.49
CA VAL A 49 0.93 -0.28 9.25
C VAL A 49 -0.53 0.10 8.97
N ARG A 50 -0.74 1.17 8.21
CA ARG A 50 -2.08 1.52 7.72
C ARG A 50 -2.55 0.43 6.74
N PRO A 51 -3.80 -0.06 6.86
CA PRO A 51 -4.34 -1.05 5.92
C PRO A 51 -4.38 -0.54 4.47
N VAL A 52 -4.58 0.77 4.28
CA VAL A 52 -4.52 1.44 2.98
C VAL A 52 -3.65 2.69 3.08
N THR A 53 -2.65 2.80 2.20
CA THR A 53 -1.73 3.94 2.11
C THR A 53 -1.86 4.63 0.75
N TRP A 54 -1.82 5.96 0.77
CA TRP A 54 -1.90 6.80 -0.42
C TRP A 54 -0.51 7.34 -0.73
N HIS A 55 -0.12 7.32 -2.00
CA HIS A 55 1.23 7.67 -2.46
C HIS A 55 1.20 8.83 -3.44
N GLY A 56 2.25 9.66 -3.41
CA GLY A 56 2.37 10.81 -4.31
C GLY A 56 1.29 11.88 -4.07
N LEU A 57 0.94 12.14 -2.81
CA LEU A 57 -0.01 13.20 -2.46
C LEU A 57 0.64 14.57 -2.57
N ARG A 58 -0.19 15.60 -2.82
CA ARG A 58 0.22 17.00 -2.92
C ARG A 58 0.58 17.49 -1.51
N GLY A 59 1.81 17.24 -1.07
CA GLY A 59 2.30 17.54 0.28
C GLY A 59 3.49 16.70 0.73
N ASP A 60 3.74 15.54 0.10
CA ASP A 60 4.90 14.67 0.40
C ASP A 60 6.13 14.99 -0.49
N MET A 61 5.97 15.90 -1.45
CA MET A 61 7.06 16.49 -2.22
C MET A 61 7.51 17.76 -1.49
N GLU A 62 8.55 17.66 -0.65
CA GLU A 62 9.41 18.80 -0.32
C GLU A 62 10.18 19.27 -1.56
#